data_AF-A0A9Q9VGP1-F1
#
_entry.id   AF-A0A9Q9VGP1-F1
#
_cell.length_a   1.000
_cell.length_b   1.000
_cell.length_c   1.000
_cell.angle_alpha   90.00
_cell.angle_beta   90.00
_cell.angle_gamma   90.00
#
_symmetry.space_group_name_H-M   'P 1'
#
loop_
_entity.id
_entity.type
_entity.pdbx_description
1 polymer ?
#
loop_
_entity_poly.entity_id
_entity_poly.type
_entity_poly.pdbx_seq_one_letter_code
_entity_poly.pdbx_strand_id
1 'polypeptide(L)'
;MSFRETPQLQILDLANNTITTLSPSSLLGLKSLKVLSLANNSIREVDRRLLVSIRNLTILDLSFNTIGGLPGALADSFHFLTHLSLHYNRLTKLDRIHLEALGKLKVLQLKGNPWRCDCHLIGLKLWLETFAFKGGVVDSVTCVQPHLMLERDLRHIPYELFHSCMITSYSYLFANIHYLDNKHRMLSGQLHPSPRSPSGGDFSPSGEAIFPECEAKQRTRPVNYRHAIATVVITGVVCGIVCLMMLAAAVYGCAYAAINAKYQRELKKKAKEAGSGDERKNIEREEHKEPLE
;
A
#
# COMPACT_ATOMS: atom_id res chain seq x y z
N MET A 1 -1.78 -35.10 25.35
CA MET A 1 -1.11 -33.98 24.67
C MET A 1 0.17 -34.51 24.06
N SER A 2 0.28 -34.57 22.74
CA SER A 2 1.19 -35.51 22.06
C SER A 2 2.68 -35.12 22.02
N PHE A 3 3.05 -33.84 22.21
CA PHE A 3 4.44 -33.37 22.05
C PHE A 3 5.00 -32.60 23.25
N ARG A 4 4.42 -32.79 24.44
CA ARG A 4 4.85 -32.06 25.65
C ARG A 4 6.28 -32.43 26.08
N GLU A 5 6.72 -33.63 25.74
CA GLU A 5 8.03 -34.19 26.13
C GLU A 5 9.12 -34.01 25.06
N THR A 6 8.80 -33.36 23.93
CA THR A 6 9.75 -33.10 22.84
C THR A 6 9.96 -31.61 22.59
N PRO A 7 10.37 -30.81 23.60
CA PRO A 7 10.49 -29.35 23.46
C PRO A 7 11.60 -28.91 22.51
N GLN A 8 12.54 -29.81 22.19
CA GLN A 8 13.69 -29.56 21.30
C GLN A 8 13.39 -29.87 19.83
N LEU A 9 12.20 -30.39 19.50
CA LEU A 9 11.85 -30.73 18.12
C LEU A 9 11.85 -29.47 17.26
N GLN A 10 12.65 -29.48 16.18
CA GLN A 10 12.80 -28.34 15.26
C GLN A 10 12.08 -28.54 13.93
N ILE A 11 11.93 -29.79 13.50
CA ILE A 11 11.32 -30.15 12.21
C ILE A 11 10.22 -31.16 12.51
N LEU A 12 9.01 -30.87 12.06
CA LEU A 12 7.87 -31.77 12.14
C LEU A 12 7.25 -31.86 10.73
N ASP A 13 7.38 -33.03 10.13
CA ASP A 13 6.76 -33.34 8.85
C ASP A 13 5.57 -34.27 9.06
N LEU A 14 4.40 -33.78 8.68
CA LEU A 14 3.11 -34.46 8.73
C LEU A 14 2.46 -34.44 7.33
N ALA A 15 3.25 -34.26 6.27
CA ALA A 15 2.74 -34.29 4.92
C ALA A 15 2.14 -35.64 4.53
N ASN A 16 1.25 -35.64 3.55
CA ASN A 16 0.62 -36.85 2.98
C ASN A 16 -0.16 -37.67 4.02
N ASN A 17 -0.91 -37.00 4.88
CA ASN A 17 -1.80 -37.63 5.84
C ASN A 17 -3.26 -37.25 5.57
N THR A 18 -4.17 -37.75 6.39
CA THR A 18 -5.61 -37.45 6.30
C THR A 18 -6.04 -36.46 7.38
N ILE A 19 -5.17 -35.52 7.75
CA ILE A 19 -5.45 -34.56 8.83
C ILE A 19 -6.48 -33.56 8.33
N THR A 20 -7.63 -33.52 8.99
CA THR A 20 -8.72 -32.57 8.67
C THR A 20 -8.72 -31.36 9.60
N THR A 21 -8.33 -31.57 10.86
CA THR A 21 -8.26 -30.54 11.89
C THR A 21 -7.04 -30.78 12.76
N LEU A 22 -6.34 -29.70 13.11
CA LEU A 22 -5.32 -29.73 14.14
C LEU A 22 -5.90 -29.12 15.41
N SER A 23 -5.98 -29.90 16.49
CA SER A 23 -6.38 -29.35 17.78
C SER A 23 -5.24 -28.48 18.34
N PRO A 24 -5.54 -27.30 18.92
CA PRO A 24 -4.54 -26.40 19.54
C PRO A 24 -3.61 -27.09 20.54
N SER A 25 -4.10 -28.12 21.23
CA SER A 25 -3.33 -28.89 22.21
C SER A 25 -2.35 -29.88 21.57
N SER A 26 -2.48 -30.13 20.27
CA SER A 26 -1.64 -31.09 19.53
C SER A 26 -0.26 -30.53 19.26
N LEU A 27 -0.07 -29.21 19.14
CA LEU A 27 1.26 -28.60 18.94
C LEU A 27 1.80 -27.94 20.21
N LEU A 28 1.10 -28.13 21.33
CA LEU A 28 1.49 -27.55 22.61
C LEU A 28 2.81 -28.16 23.10
N GLY A 29 3.79 -27.30 23.37
CA GLY A 29 5.13 -27.70 23.83
C GLY A 29 6.22 -27.60 22.75
N LEU A 30 5.85 -27.47 21.48
CA LEU A 30 6.77 -27.36 20.33
C LEU A 30 7.37 -25.94 20.18
N LYS A 31 7.96 -25.42 21.26
CA LYS A 31 8.51 -24.05 21.32
C LYS A 31 9.73 -23.83 20.41
N SER A 32 10.47 -24.89 20.11
CA SER A 32 11.68 -24.84 19.27
C SER A 32 11.42 -25.16 17.80
N LEU A 33 10.15 -25.38 17.41
CA LEU A 33 9.79 -25.78 16.07
C LEU A 33 10.08 -24.66 15.06
N LYS A 34 10.82 -25.00 14.02
CA LYS A 34 11.24 -24.11 12.92
C LYS A 34 10.60 -24.48 11.60
N VAL A 35 10.36 -25.76 11.36
CA VAL A 35 9.78 -26.28 10.11
C VAL A 35 8.58 -27.13 10.44
N LEU A 36 7.43 -26.77 9.87
CA LEU A 36 6.20 -27.53 9.96
C LEU A 36 5.68 -27.77 8.55
N SER A 37 5.64 -29.04 8.17
CA SER A 37 5.05 -29.48 6.90
C SER A 37 3.73 -30.18 7.18
N LEU A 38 2.65 -29.65 6.61
CA LEU A 38 1.29 -30.19 6.63
C LEU A 38 0.76 -30.34 5.20
N ALA A 39 1.68 -30.43 4.23
CA ALA A 39 1.35 -30.54 2.82
C ALA A 39 0.49 -31.78 2.52
N ASN A 40 -0.38 -31.70 1.53
CA ASN A 40 -1.20 -32.83 1.07
C ASN A 40 -2.00 -33.49 2.22
N ASN A 41 -2.84 -32.69 2.86
CA ASN A 41 -3.77 -33.09 3.91
C ASN A 41 -5.19 -32.59 3.54
N SER A 42 -6.15 -32.67 4.46
CA SER A 42 -7.53 -32.22 4.26
C SER A 42 -7.90 -31.07 5.18
N ILE A 43 -6.94 -30.21 5.51
CA ILE A 43 -7.14 -29.09 6.43
C ILE A 43 -8.04 -28.04 5.75
N ARG A 44 -9.09 -27.62 6.45
CA ARG A 44 -10.05 -26.60 5.96
C ARG A 44 -9.78 -25.22 6.56
N GLU A 45 -9.34 -25.19 7.80
CA GLU A 45 -9.12 -23.97 8.56
C GLU A 45 -7.92 -24.16 9.50
N VAL A 46 -7.17 -23.08 9.71
CA VAL A 46 -6.08 -23.04 10.68
C VAL A 46 -6.58 -22.30 11.92
N ASP A 47 -6.65 -22.99 13.06
CA ASP A 47 -7.04 -22.36 14.33
C ASP A 47 -5.94 -21.40 14.81
N ARG A 48 -6.32 -20.14 15.07
CA ARG A 48 -5.43 -19.11 15.62
C ARG A 48 -4.70 -19.55 16.90
N ARG A 49 -5.28 -20.45 17.70
CA ARG A 49 -4.69 -20.93 18.96
C ARG A 49 -3.49 -21.85 18.72
N LEU A 50 -3.41 -22.52 17.57
CA LEU A 50 -2.23 -23.31 17.20
C LEU A 50 -0.99 -22.43 17.10
N LEU A 51 -1.17 -21.23 16.54
CA LEU A 51 -0.11 -20.28 16.21
C LEU A 51 0.62 -19.76 17.46
N VAL A 52 -0.10 -19.66 18.57
CA VAL A 52 0.44 -19.23 19.87
C VAL A 52 1.55 -20.18 20.37
N SER A 53 1.50 -21.46 19.99
CA SER A 53 2.42 -22.50 20.46
C SER A 53 3.71 -22.61 19.63
N ILE A 54 3.68 -22.18 18.36
CA ILE A 54 4.76 -22.37 17.37
C ILE A 54 5.35 -21.03 16.90
N ARG A 55 5.68 -20.13 17.83
CA ARG A 55 6.09 -18.75 17.55
C ARG A 55 7.43 -18.61 16.81
N ASN A 56 8.28 -19.63 16.89
CA ASN A 56 9.63 -19.64 16.30
C ASN A 56 9.66 -20.26 14.88
N LEU A 57 8.48 -20.50 14.29
CA LEU A 57 8.39 -21.14 13.00
C LEU A 57 9.00 -20.27 11.89
N THR A 58 9.84 -20.88 11.08
CA THR A 58 10.52 -20.26 9.94
C THR A 58 9.96 -20.71 8.59
N ILE A 59 9.47 -21.95 8.51
CA ILE A 59 8.93 -22.56 7.30
C ILE A 59 7.61 -23.23 7.66
N LEU A 60 6.54 -22.83 6.96
CA LEU A 60 5.22 -23.43 7.07
C LEU A 60 4.74 -23.86 5.69
N ASP A 61 4.55 -25.16 5.52
CA ASP A 61 3.94 -25.73 4.33
C ASP A 61 2.52 -26.21 4.62
N LEU A 62 1.54 -25.53 4.03
CA LEU A 62 0.11 -25.85 4.06
C LEU A 62 -0.41 -26.14 2.65
N SER A 63 0.46 -26.47 1.71
CA SER A 63 0.09 -26.75 0.34
C SER A 63 -0.82 -27.97 0.20
N PHE A 64 -1.56 -28.05 -0.93
CA PHE A 64 -2.42 -29.19 -1.24
C PHE A 64 -3.38 -29.54 -0.09
N ASN A 65 -4.05 -28.51 0.43
CA ASN A 65 -5.09 -28.63 1.44
C ASN A 65 -6.39 -28.01 0.91
N THR A 66 -7.38 -27.83 1.77
CA THR A 66 -8.69 -27.26 1.40
C THR A 66 -8.96 -25.94 2.11
N ILE A 67 -7.90 -25.17 2.39
CA ILE A 67 -7.99 -23.96 3.20
C ILE A 67 -8.74 -22.87 2.43
N GLY A 68 -9.86 -22.39 2.99
CA GLY A 68 -10.69 -21.34 2.39
C GLY A 68 -10.33 -19.92 2.84
N GLY A 69 -9.69 -19.79 4.00
CA GLY A 69 -9.28 -18.52 4.56
C GLY A 69 -8.22 -18.70 5.66
N LEU A 70 -7.49 -17.64 5.92
CA LEU A 70 -6.50 -17.59 6.97
C LEU A 70 -7.06 -16.86 8.21
N PRO A 71 -6.65 -17.23 9.43
CA PRO A 71 -7.09 -16.52 10.61
C PRO A 71 -6.45 -15.12 10.67
N GLY A 72 -7.25 -14.11 11.03
CA GLY A 72 -6.82 -12.71 11.21
C GLY A 72 -5.57 -12.54 12.09
N ALA A 73 -5.40 -13.44 13.06
CA ALA A 73 -4.33 -13.42 14.05
C ALA A 73 -3.01 -14.10 13.61
N LEU A 74 -2.85 -14.48 12.33
CA LEU A 74 -1.52 -14.89 11.81
C LEU A 74 -0.44 -13.85 12.11
N ALA A 75 -0.86 -12.58 12.06
CA ALA A 75 -0.03 -11.42 12.27
C ALA A 75 0.70 -11.41 13.63
N ASP A 76 0.02 -11.88 14.68
CA ASP A 76 0.53 -11.76 16.05
C ASP A 76 1.48 -12.90 16.42
N SER A 77 1.61 -13.92 15.57
CA SER A 77 2.27 -15.19 15.96
C SER A 77 3.51 -15.54 15.14
N PHE A 78 3.63 -15.06 13.90
CA PHE A 78 4.66 -15.54 12.94
C PHE A 78 5.71 -14.48 12.56
N HIS A 79 6.38 -13.91 13.57
CA HIS A 79 7.41 -12.87 13.34
C HIS A 79 8.70 -13.38 12.67
N PHE A 80 8.94 -14.70 12.70
CA PHE A 80 10.14 -15.33 12.15
C PHE A 80 9.90 -16.12 10.87
N LEU A 81 8.66 -16.14 10.37
CA LEU A 81 8.31 -16.92 9.19
C LEU A 81 8.99 -16.32 7.95
N THR A 82 9.73 -17.17 7.23
CA THR A 82 10.49 -16.81 6.03
C THR A 82 9.90 -17.45 4.78
N HIS A 83 9.27 -18.63 4.92
CA HIS A 83 8.68 -19.37 3.83
C HIS A 83 7.25 -19.79 4.22
N LEU A 84 6.29 -19.40 3.40
CA LEU A 84 4.88 -19.78 3.55
C LEU A 84 4.37 -20.36 2.24
N SER A 85 4.00 -21.65 2.27
CA SER A 85 3.34 -22.30 1.14
C SER A 85 1.86 -22.50 1.41
N LEU A 86 1.04 -21.94 0.52
CA LEU A 86 -0.42 -22.07 0.49
C LEU A 86 -0.91 -22.49 -0.91
N HIS A 87 -0.01 -22.96 -1.78
CA HIS A 87 -0.39 -23.33 -3.14
C HIS A 87 -1.33 -24.55 -3.16
N TYR A 88 -2.20 -24.61 -4.18
CA TYR A 88 -3.24 -25.64 -4.32
C TYR A 88 -4.13 -25.76 -3.08
N ASN A 89 -4.73 -24.64 -2.67
CA ASN A 89 -5.77 -24.55 -1.64
C ASN A 89 -7.07 -23.99 -2.26
N ARG A 90 -8.02 -23.55 -1.41
CA ARG A 90 -9.31 -22.99 -1.83
C ARG A 90 -9.44 -21.50 -1.48
N LEU A 91 -8.32 -20.78 -1.41
CA LEU A 91 -8.32 -19.35 -1.10
C LEU A 91 -8.94 -18.56 -2.26
N THR A 92 -9.99 -17.81 -1.96
CA THR A 92 -10.62 -16.90 -2.95
C THR A 92 -10.15 -15.46 -2.78
N LYS A 93 -9.79 -15.10 -1.55
CA LYS A 93 -9.24 -13.80 -1.17
C LYS A 93 -8.22 -13.93 -0.05
N LEU A 94 -7.34 -12.96 0.04
CA LEU A 94 -6.35 -12.86 1.11
C LEU A 94 -6.08 -11.38 1.40
N ASP A 95 -6.61 -10.89 2.53
CA ASP A 95 -6.45 -9.48 2.86
C ASP A 95 -5.01 -9.16 3.26
N ARG A 96 -4.55 -7.97 2.86
CA ARG A 96 -3.23 -7.41 3.15
C ARG A 96 -2.85 -7.53 4.63
N ILE A 97 -3.80 -7.32 5.54
CA ILE A 97 -3.60 -7.34 7.00
C ILE A 97 -2.97 -8.67 7.47
N HIS A 98 -3.34 -9.79 6.85
CA HIS A 98 -2.79 -11.11 7.21
C HIS A 98 -1.30 -11.25 6.87
N LEU A 99 -0.82 -10.47 5.90
CA LEU A 99 0.52 -10.58 5.33
C LEU A 99 1.47 -9.49 5.83
N GLU A 100 0.97 -8.31 6.20
CA GLU A 100 1.80 -7.18 6.67
C GLU A 100 2.68 -7.52 7.87
N ALA A 101 2.18 -8.35 8.76
CA ALA A 101 2.89 -8.74 9.96
C ALA A 101 3.95 -9.83 9.73
N LEU A 102 3.98 -10.47 8.55
CA LEU A 102 5.02 -11.41 8.15
C LEU A 102 6.28 -10.67 7.66
N GLY A 103 6.85 -9.82 8.52
CA GLY A 103 7.93 -8.88 8.14
C GLY A 103 9.23 -9.53 7.67
N LYS A 104 9.46 -10.82 7.98
CA LYS A 104 10.64 -11.59 7.55
C LYS A 104 10.37 -12.56 6.40
N LEU A 105 9.17 -12.53 5.82
CA LEU A 105 8.81 -13.41 4.73
C LEU A 105 9.72 -13.15 3.52
N LYS A 106 10.20 -14.22 2.91
CA LYS A 106 11.05 -14.19 1.70
C LYS A 106 10.41 -14.95 0.56
N VAL A 107 9.68 -16.02 0.87
CA VAL A 107 9.03 -16.86 -0.13
C VAL A 107 7.57 -17.05 0.24
N LEU A 108 6.69 -16.74 -0.71
CA LEU A 108 5.25 -16.93 -0.60
C LEU A 108 4.76 -17.73 -1.81
N GLN A 109 4.04 -18.82 -1.59
CA GLN A 109 3.47 -19.62 -2.68
C GLN A 109 1.95 -19.65 -2.57
N LEU A 110 1.27 -19.19 -3.62
CA LEU A 110 -0.17 -18.95 -3.71
C LEU A 110 -0.79 -19.56 -4.98
N LYS A 111 0.01 -20.17 -5.85
CA LYS A 111 -0.45 -20.79 -7.11
C LYS A 111 -1.57 -21.80 -6.87
N GLY A 112 -2.47 -21.94 -7.83
CA GLY A 112 -3.50 -22.99 -7.79
C GLY A 112 -4.61 -22.75 -6.76
N ASN A 113 -4.82 -21.49 -6.36
CA ASN A 113 -5.98 -21.08 -5.58
C ASN A 113 -7.01 -20.38 -6.49
N PRO A 114 -8.32 -20.50 -6.21
CA PRO A 114 -9.39 -19.91 -7.00
C PRO A 114 -9.57 -18.41 -6.72
N TRP A 115 -8.55 -17.60 -7.05
CA TRP A 115 -8.53 -16.17 -6.74
C TRP A 115 -9.68 -15.42 -7.43
N ARG A 116 -10.47 -14.70 -6.62
CA ARG A 116 -11.51 -13.78 -7.07
C ARG A 116 -10.92 -12.37 -7.08
N CYS A 117 -10.44 -11.96 -8.25
CA CYS A 117 -9.79 -10.69 -8.51
C CYS A 117 -10.81 -9.56 -8.67
N ASP A 118 -11.59 -9.33 -7.62
CA ASP A 118 -12.48 -8.19 -7.51
C ASP A 118 -11.90 -7.12 -6.58
N CYS A 119 -12.73 -6.13 -6.26
CA CYS A 119 -12.41 -5.00 -5.41
C CYS A 119 -11.82 -5.37 -4.02
N HIS A 120 -12.08 -6.58 -3.50
CA HIS A 120 -11.53 -7.02 -2.21
C HIS A 120 -10.10 -7.54 -2.34
N LEU A 121 -9.68 -8.00 -3.53
CA LEU A 121 -8.34 -8.57 -3.75
C LEU A 121 -7.28 -7.51 -4.08
N ILE A 122 -7.68 -6.25 -4.27
CA ILE A 122 -6.76 -5.14 -4.57
C ILE A 122 -5.68 -4.98 -3.49
N GLY A 123 -6.02 -5.26 -2.23
CA GLY A 123 -5.07 -5.21 -1.12
C GLY A 123 -3.93 -6.22 -1.29
N LEU A 124 -4.25 -7.45 -1.72
CA LEU A 124 -3.26 -8.48 -2.02
C LEU A 124 -2.36 -8.04 -3.17
N LYS A 125 -2.94 -7.53 -4.27
CA LYS A 125 -2.18 -7.04 -5.43
C LYS A 125 -1.11 -6.02 -5.03
N LEU A 126 -1.52 -4.97 -4.31
CA LEU A 126 -0.61 -3.89 -3.88
C LEU A 126 0.48 -4.42 -2.92
N TRP A 127 0.11 -5.35 -2.04
CA TRP A 127 1.06 -5.98 -1.14
C TRP A 127 2.07 -6.84 -1.90
N LEU A 128 1.64 -7.64 -2.88
CA LEU A 128 2.51 -8.48 -3.71
C LEU A 128 3.52 -7.66 -4.53
N GLU A 129 3.10 -6.52 -5.08
CA GLU A 129 4.00 -5.59 -5.79
C GLU A 129 5.09 -5.07 -4.85
N THR A 130 4.69 -4.66 -3.63
CA THR A 130 5.63 -4.18 -2.60
C THR A 130 6.56 -5.29 -2.11
N PHE A 131 6.03 -6.51 -1.95
CA PHE A 131 6.78 -7.68 -1.52
C PHE A 131 7.83 -8.08 -2.56
N ALA A 132 7.46 -8.12 -3.84
CA ALA A 132 8.37 -8.38 -4.93
C ALA A 132 9.47 -7.31 -5.04
N PHE A 133 9.12 -6.02 -4.87
CA PHE A 133 10.10 -4.93 -4.84
C PHE A 133 11.15 -5.08 -3.72
N LYS A 134 10.75 -5.62 -2.56
CA LYS A 134 11.68 -5.92 -1.44
C LYS A 134 12.52 -7.17 -1.64
N GLY A 135 12.46 -7.82 -2.81
CA GLY A 135 13.18 -9.06 -3.12
C GLY A 135 12.46 -10.33 -2.66
N GLY A 136 11.18 -10.24 -2.30
CA GLY A 136 10.36 -11.41 -2.01
C GLY A 136 10.05 -12.22 -3.26
N VAL A 137 10.07 -13.55 -3.14
CA VAL A 137 9.75 -14.48 -4.21
C VAL A 137 8.30 -14.94 -4.06
N VAL A 138 7.49 -14.69 -5.09
CA VAL A 138 6.12 -15.18 -5.18
C VAL A 138 5.88 -15.88 -6.51
N ASP A 139 5.17 -17.00 -6.45
CA ASP A 139 4.73 -17.75 -7.63
C ASP A 139 3.57 -17.05 -8.36
N SER A 140 3.00 -17.73 -9.36
CA SER A 140 1.92 -17.19 -10.18
C SER A 140 0.60 -17.11 -9.39
N VAL A 141 -0.03 -15.93 -9.37
CA VAL A 141 -1.32 -15.70 -8.70
C VAL A 141 -2.39 -15.48 -9.77
N THR A 142 -2.91 -16.57 -10.32
CA THR A 142 -3.82 -16.55 -11.47
C THR A 142 -5.27 -16.36 -11.04
N CYS A 143 -5.95 -15.37 -11.63
CA CYS A 143 -7.35 -15.08 -11.38
C CYS A 143 -8.28 -16.10 -12.04
N VAL A 144 -9.29 -16.56 -11.29
CA VAL A 144 -10.38 -17.42 -11.80
C VAL A 144 -11.67 -16.63 -12.00
N GLN A 145 -11.83 -15.54 -11.26
CA GLN A 145 -12.96 -14.62 -11.38
C GLN A 145 -12.47 -13.18 -11.25
N PRO A 146 -13.17 -12.19 -11.82
CA PRO A 146 -14.30 -12.30 -12.76
C PRO A 146 -13.84 -12.76 -14.16
N HIS A 147 -14.77 -13.13 -15.05
CA HIS A 147 -14.46 -13.64 -16.40
C HIS A 147 -13.51 -12.75 -17.21
N LEU A 148 -13.60 -11.42 -17.05
CA LEU A 148 -12.73 -10.47 -17.75
C LEU A 148 -11.23 -10.60 -17.38
N MET A 149 -10.94 -11.15 -16.19
CA MET A 149 -9.59 -11.33 -15.66
C MET A 149 -9.16 -12.80 -15.63
N LEU A 150 -9.97 -13.69 -16.17
CA LEU A 150 -9.70 -15.13 -16.16
C LEU A 150 -8.31 -15.43 -16.72
N GLU A 151 -7.59 -16.31 -16.03
CA GLU A 151 -6.24 -16.78 -16.40
C GLU A 151 -5.14 -15.72 -16.42
N ARG A 152 -5.42 -14.49 -15.98
CA ARG A 152 -4.39 -13.45 -15.84
C ARG A 152 -3.72 -13.52 -14.46
N ASP A 153 -2.41 -13.31 -14.42
CA ASP A 153 -1.68 -13.16 -13.16
C ASP A 153 -2.01 -11.79 -12.54
N LEU A 154 -2.39 -11.80 -11.26
CA LEU A 154 -2.83 -10.66 -10.47
C LEU A 154 -1.88 -9.44 -10.57
N ARG A 155 -0.56 -9.68 -10.65
CA ARG A 155 0.46 -8.60 -10.71
C ARG A 155 0.44 -7.85 -12.04
N HIS A 156 -0.02 -8.49 -13.11
CA HIS A 156 -0.08 -7.90 -14.45
C HIS A 156 -1.43 -7.26 -14.77
N ILE A 157 -2.42 -7.36 -13.88
CA ILE A 157 -3.73 -6.75 -14.09
C ILE A 157 -3.65 -5.26 -13.72
N PRO A 158 -4.03 -4.33 -14.60
CA PRO A 158 -4.12 -2.91 -14.27
C PRO A 158 -5.08 -2.68 -13.11
N TYR A 159 -4.73 -1.77 -12.19
CA TYR A 159 -5.54 -1.52 -11.00
C TYR A 159 -6.89 -0.85 -11.35
N GLU A 160 -6.99 -0.22 -12.51
CA GLU A 160 -8.19 0.43 -13.03
C GLU A 160 -9.33 -0.55 -13.26
N LEU A 161 -9.01 -1.83 -13.50
CA LEU A 161 -10.02 -2.88 -13.65
C LEU A 161 -10.64 -3.32 -12.30
N PHE A 162 -9.98 -3.00 -11.18
CA PHE A 162 -10.50 -3.19 -9.84
C PHE A 162 -11.40 -2.00 -9.47
N HIS A 163 -12.68 -2.11 -9.79
CA HIS A 163 -13.67 -1.11 -9.41
C HIS A 163 -13.80 -1.04 -7.88
N SER A 164 -14.19 0.11 -7.33
CA SER A 164 -14.46 0.22 -5.89
C SER A 164 -15.56 -0.74 -5.46
N CYS A 165 -15.39 -1.44 -4.33
CA CYS A 165 -16.50 -2.13 -3.70
C CYS A 165 -17.52 -1.05 -3.33
N MET A 166 -18.69 -1.01 -3.99
CA MET A 166 -19.80 -0.21 -3.49
C MET A 166 -20.12 -0.75 -2.09
N ILE A 167 -19.85 0.04 -1.05
CA ILE A 167 -20.31 -0.28 0.30
C ILE A 167 -21.83 -0.23 0.21
N THR A 168 -22.47 -1.38 0.24
CA THR A 168 -23.93 -1.48 0.33
C THR A 168 -24.34 -1.05 1.74
N SER A 169 -24.37 0.26 2.00
CA SER A 169 -25.33 0.87 2.93
C SER A 169 -26.70 1.07 2.26
N TYR A 170 -26.81 0.79 0.96
CA TYR A 170 -28.04 0.86 0.18
C TYR A 170 -29.10 -0.19 0.54
N SER A 171 -28.82 -1.11 1.47
CA SER A 171 -29.82 -2.03 2.05
C SER A 171 -30.59 -1.43 3.24
N TYR A 172 -30.28 -0.22 3.71
CA TYR A 172 -31.02 0.46 4.79
C TYR A 172 -31.67 1.80 4.41
N LEU A 173 -31.42 2.33 3.21
CA LEU A 173 -31.92 3.64 2.78
C LEU A 173 -33.11 3.62 1.81
N PHE A 174 -33.58 2.44 1.41
CA PHE A 174 -34.85 2.28 0.67
C PHE A 174 -35.96 1.61 1.49
N ALA A 175 -35.76 1.40 2.79
CA ALA A 175 -36.83 0.95 3.69
C ALA A 175 -37.64 2.10 4.32
N ASN A 176 -37.23 3.36 4.14
CA ASN A 176 -37.89 4.52 4.78
C ASN A 176 -38.08 5.77 3.90
N ILE A 177 -37.84 5.71 2.59
CA ILE A 177 -38.20 6.82 1.65
C ILE A 177 -39.48 6.47 0.90
N HIS A 178 -40.52 6.12 1.66
CA HIS A 178 -41.90 6.22 1.21
C HIS A 178 -42.85 6.70 2.34
N TYR A 179 -42.31 7.23 3.44
CA TYR A 179 -43.09 7.63 4.62
C TYR A 179 -42.81 9.06 5.14
N LEU A 180 -42.16 9.95 4.39
CA LEU A 180 -42.09 11.37 4.79
C LEU A 180 -42.09 12.31 3.59
N ASP A 181 -43.16 12.27 2.79
CA ASP A 181 -43.63 13.47 2.11
C ASP A 181 -45.13 13.34 1.78
N ASN A 182 -45.96 13.44 2.82
CA ASN A 182 -47.35 13.86 2.69
C ASN A 182 -47.94 14.18 4.06
N LYS A 183 -47.54 15.32 4.65
CA LYS A 183 -48.38 16.09 5.58
C LYS A 183 -47.78 17.47 5.90
N HIS A 184 -47.81 18.36 4.90
CA HIS A 184 -48.03 19.78 5.16
C HIS A 184 -49.28 20.22 4.40
N ARG A 185 -50.44 19.77 4.89
CA ARG A 185 -51.71 20.42 4.57
C ARG A 185 -52.74 20.18 5.69
N MET A 186 -53.04 21.29 6.36
CA MET A 186 -54.28 21.61 7.08
C MET A 186 -54.52 21.04 8.49
N LEU A 187 -54.81 21.99 9.38
CA LEU A 187 -55.38 21.85 10.71
C LEU A 187 -56.73 21.10 10.70
N SER A 188 -57.05 20.57 11.89
CA SER A 188 -58.40 20.29 12.43
C SER A 188 -58.90 18.84 12.33
N GLY A 189 -59.37 18.31 13.47
CA GLY A 189 -60.28 17.15 13.54
C GLY A 189 -59.77 15.93 14.31
N GLN A 190 -60.59 15.47 15.26
CA GLN A 190 -60.34 14.40 16.23
C GLN A 190 -60.59 12.95 15.72
N LEU A 191 -60.23 11.98 16.57
CA LEU A 191 -60.70 10.60 16.75
C LEU A 191 -60.00 9.41 16.01
N HIS A 192 -59.59 8.42 16.83
CA HIS A 192 -59.33 6.99 16.56
C HIS A 192 -60.59 6.23 16.02
N PRO A 193 -60.57 4.92 15.66
CA PRO A 193 -59.48 3.94 15.41
C PRO A 193 -59.61 3.07 14.10
N SER A 194 -58.60 2.21 13.84
CA SER A 194 -58.47 0.95 13.02
C SER A 194 -59.72 0.20 12.43
N PRO A 195 -59.58 -0.91 11.64
CA PRO A 195 -58.55 -1.39 10.66
C PRO A 195 -59.17 -2.04 9.37
N ARG A 196 -58.36 -2.43 8.35
CA ARG A 196 -58.52 -3.67 7.51
C ARG A 196 -57.61 -3.71 6.27
N SER A 197 -56.91 -4.83 6.08
CA SER A 197 -56.37 -5.38 4.82
C SER A 197 -57.53 -5.91 3.93
N PRO A 198 -57.39 -6.13 2.59
CA PRO A 198 -56.56 -7.23 2.05
C PRO A 198 -56.00 -7.09 0.59
N SER A 199 -55.00 -7.96 0.30
CA SER A 199 -54.74 -8.76 -0.92
C SER A 199 -54.78 -8.19 -2.36
N GLY A 200 -53.65 -8.40 -3.08
CA GLY A 200 -53.59 -9.17 -4.34
C GLY A 200 -53.57 -8.41 -5.68
N GLY A 201 -52.62 -8.76 -6.56
CA GLY A 201 -52.75 -8.57 -8.01
C GLY A 201 -51.47 -8.15 -8.76
N ASP A 202 -50.85 -9.11 -9.46
CA ASP A 202 -49.84 -8.93 -10.50
C ASP A 202 -50.34 -8.05 -11.65
N PHE A 203 -49.49 -7.19 -12.24
CA PHE A 203 -49.52 -6.86 -13.67
C PHE A 203 -48.27 -6.05 -14.09
N SER A 204 -47.54 -6.55 -15.09
CA SER A 204 -46.69 -5.82 -16.05
C SER A 204 -47.33 -6.06 -17.43
N PRO A 205 -47.20 -5.18 -18.45
CA PRO A 205 -45.89 -4.86 -19.06
C PRO A 205 -45.71 -3.51 -19.81
N SER A 206 -44.44 -3.25 -20.16
CA SER A 206 -43.90 -2.60 -21.37
C SER A 206 -44.35 -1.20 -21.82
N GLY A 207 -43.38 -0.29 -21.97
CA GLY A 207 -43.47 0.92 -22.78
C GLY A 207 -42.10 1.58 -22.98
N GLU A 208 -41.60 1.53 -24.22
CA GLU A 208 -40.40 2.24 -24.68
C GLU A 208 -40.61 3.76 -24.64
N ALA A 209 -39.57 4.51 -24.25
CA ALA A 209 -39.46 5.93 -24.58
C ALA A 209 -37.99 6.32 -24.78
N ILE A 210 -37.75 6.89 -25.96
CA ILE A 210 -36.50 7.39 -26.51
C ILE A 210 -36.08 8.70 -25.82
N PHE A 211 -34.77 8.88 -25.68
CA PHE A 211 -33.97 9.93 -25.03
C PHE A 211 -34.49 11.37 -25.06
N PRO A 212 -34.07 12.19 -24.07
CA PRO A 212 -33.23 13.31 -24.44
C PRO A 212 -31.88 13.27 -23.70
N GLU A 213 -30.85 13.41 -24.52
CA GLU A 213 -29.46 13.68 -24.20
C GLU A 213 -29.36 14.81 -23.17
N CYS A 214 -29.01 14.47 -21.93
CA CYS A 214 -28.65 15.45 -20.91
C CYS A 214 -27.14 15.46 -20.77
N GLU A 215 -26.51 16.53 -21.26
CA GLU A 215 -25.14 16.88 -20.95
C GLU A 215 -24.94 16.85 -19.43
N ALA A 216 -24.21 15.84 -18.97
CA ALA A 216 -23.77 15.77 -17.58
C ALA A 216 -22.72 16.86 -17.36
N LYS A 217 -23.17 18.02 -16.89
CA LYS A 217 -22.36 19.05 -16.25
C LYS A 217 -21.39 18.36 -15.29
N GLN A 218 -20.09 18.38 -15.64
CA GLN A 218 -19.00 17.80 -14.87
C GLN A 218 -19.09 18.25 -13.41
N ARG A 219 -19.65 17.40 -12.55
CA ARG A 219 -19.47 17.52 -11.12
C ARG A 219 -18.13 16.86 -10.78
N THR A 220 -17.33 17.65 -10.08
CA THR A 220 -15.91 17.51 -9.83
C THR A 220 -15.51 16.06 -9.57
N ARG A 221 -14.60 15.55 -10.40
CA ARG A 221 -13.98 14.22 -10.24
C ARG A 221 -13.42 14.12 -8.81
N PRO A 222 -13.67 13.02 -8.06
CA PRO A 222 -12.87 12.76 -6.87
C PRO A 222 -11.42 12.61 -7.34
N VAL A 223 -10.53 13.45 -6.81
CA VAL A 223 -9.12 13.42 -7.18
C VAL A 223 -8.60 12.01 -6.90
N ASN A 224 -8.19 11.29 -7.96
CA ASN A 224 -7.58 9.96 -7.83
C ASN A 224 -6.50 10.05 -6.75
N TYR A 225 -6.58 9.21 -5.71
CA TYR A 225 -5.56 9.15 -4.67
C TYR A 225 -4.15 8.86 -5.24
N ARG A 226 -4.06 8.24 -6.42
CA ARG A 226 -2.81 8.10 -7.18
C ARG A 226 -2.31 9.42 -7.75
N HIS A 227 -3.18 10.29 -8.25
CA HIS A 227 -2.79 11.65 -8.63
C HIS A 227 -2.42 12.46 -7.39
N ALA A 228 -3.13 12.30 -6.26
CA ALA A 228 -2.79 12.98 -5.02
C ALA A 228 -1.40 12.57 -4.48
N ILE A 229 -1.09 11.27 -4.39
CA ILE A 229 0.22 10.79 -3.94
C ILE A 229 1.32 11.15 -4.95
N ALA A 230 1.07 10.99 -6.26
CA ALA A 230 2.01 11.43 -7.28
C ALA A 230 2.26 12.93 -7.19
N THR A 231 1.23 13.76 -6.95
CA THR A 231 1.40 15.20 -6.76
C THR A 231 2.18 15.53 -5.49
N VAL A 232 2.00 14.79 -4.39
CA VAL A 232 2.77 15.00 -3.15
C VAL A 232 4.25 14.63 -3.35
N VAL A 233 4.53 13.54 -4.07
CA VAL A 233 5.92 13.14 -4.39
C VAL A 233 6.55 14.13 -5.37
N ILE A 234 5.85 14.52 -6.44
CA ILE A 234 6.36 15.48 -7.43
C ILE A 234 6.59 16.84 -6.78
N THR A 235 5.65 17.35 -5.97
CA THR A 235 5.83 18.62 -5.25
C THR A 235 6.98 18.54 -4.25
N GLY A 236 7.16 17.41 -3.56
CA GLY A 236 8.31 17.16 -2.70
C GLY A 236 9.65 17.17 -3.45
N VAL A 237 9.73 16.51 -4.61
CA VAL A 237 10.93 16.47 -5.45
C VAL A 237 11.23 17.86 -6.03
N VAL A 238 10.22 18.56 -6.56
CA VAL A 238 10.39 19.92 -7.10
C VAL A 238 10.84 20.89 -6.02
N CYS A 239 10.21 20.85 -4.84
CA CYS A 239 10.63 21.67 -3.70
C CYS A 239 12.07 21.35 -3.29
N GLY A 240 12.44 20.07 -3.22
CA GLY A 240 13.81 19.64 -2.90
C GLY A 240 14.84 20.15 -3.92
N ILE A 241 14.54 20.06 -5.22
CA ILE A 241 15.43 20.57 -6.28
C ILE A 241 15.57 22.09 -6.18
N VAL A 242 14.47 22.83 -5.99
CA VAL A 242 14.51 24.30 -5.85
C VAL A 242 15.32 24.72 -4.63
N CYS A 243 15.15 24.04 -3.48
CA CYS A 243 15.96 24.30 -2.29
C CYS A 243 17.46 24.02 -2.53
N LEU A 244 17.80 22.91 -3.19
CA LEU A 244 19.19 22.59 -3.53
C LEU A 244 19.79 23.61 -4.50
N MET A 245 19.03 24.06 -5.50
CA MET A 245 19.47 25.12 -6.42
C MET A 245 19.69 26.46 -5.71
N MET A 246 18.81 26.83 -4.78
CA MET A 246 18.98 28.05 -3.98
C MET A 246 20.23 27.97 -3.09
N LEU A 247 20.48 26.83 -2.44
CA LEU A 247 21.69 26.62 -1.65
C LEU A 247 22.95 26.69 -2.53
N ALA A 248 22.94 26.06 -3.71
CA ALA A 248 24.05 26.12 -4.65
C ALA A 248 24.32 27.55 -5.12
N ALA A 249 23.28 28.33 -5.44
CA ALA A 249 23.41 29.73 -5.84
C ALA A 249 23.99 30.60 -4.71
N ALA A 250 23.56 30.38 -3.45
CA ALA A 250 24.09 31.08 -2.30
C ALA A 250 25.58 30.78 -2.07
N VAL A 251 25.96 29.50 -2.11
CA VAL A 251 27.37 29.08 -1.97
C VAL A 251 28.22 29.65 -3.10
N TYR A 252 27.73 29.58 -4.34
CA TYR A 252 28.44 30.13 -5.51
C TYR A 252 28.59 31.65 -5.41
N GLY A 253 27.55 32.37 -4.97
CA GLY A 253 27.59 33.81 -4.74
C GLY A 253 28.60 34.20 -3.66
N CYS A 254 28.65 33.48 -2.55
CA CYS A 254 29.65 33.72 -1.50
C CYS A 254 31.08 33.46 -1.99
N ALA A 255 31.31 32.37 -2.71
CA ALA A 255 32.62 32.06 -3.29
C ALA A 255 33.07 33.13 -4.30
N TYR A 256 32.16 33.54 -5.19
CA TYR A 256 32.43 34.58 -6.18
C TYR A 256 32.76 35.92 -5.53
N ALA A 257 31.98 36.34 -4.53
CA ALA A 257 32.25 37.56 -3.78
C ALA A 257 33.62 37.53 -3.08
N ALA A 258 34.00 36.39 -2.48
CA ALA A 258 35.30 36.23 -1.83
C ALA A 258 36.47 36.33 -2.83
N ILE A 259 36.34 35.68 -3.99
CA ILE A 259 37.35 35.75 -5.06
C ILE A 259 37.47 37.18 -5.60
N ASN A 260 36.35 37.84 -5.87
CA ASN A 260 36.37 39.20 -6.41
C ASN A 260 36.91 40.22 -5.38
N ALA A 261 36.59 40.05 -4.10
CA ALA A 261 37.17 40.86 -3.03
C ALA A 261 38.69 40.68 -2.93
N LYS A 262 39.20 39.44 -3.10
CA LYS A 262 40.64 39.17 -3.15
C LYS A 262 41.29 39.83 -4.36
N TYR A 263 40.67 39.70 -5.54
CA TYR A 263 41.17 40.31 -6.78
C TYR A 263 41.27 41.85 -6.68
N GLN A 264 40.24 42.50 -6.13
CA GLN A 264 40.24 43.95 -5.90
C GLN A 264 41.31 44.39 -4.89
N ARG A 265 41.57 43.60 -3.84
CA ARG A 265 42.68 43.88 -2.90
C ARG A 265 44.03 43.79 -3.58
N GLU A 266 44.25 42.80 -4.44
CA GLU A 266 45.49 42.66 -5.21
C GLU A 266 45.69 43.80 -6.22
N LEU A 267 44.63 44.22 -6.91
CA LEU A 267 44.69 45.40 -7.79
C LEU A 267 45.04 46.68 -7.02
N LYS A 268 44.42 46.91 -5.85
CA LYS A 268 44.76 48.05 -4.99
C LYS A 268 46.21 47.99 -4.49
N LYS A 269 46.73 46.79 -4.20
CA LYS A 269 48.13 46.62 -3.80
C LYS A 269 49.07 46.98 -4.95
N LYS A 270 48.82 46.46 -6.16
CA LYS A 270 49.60 46.81 -7.36
C LYS A 270 49.51 48.29 -7.72
N ALA A 271 48.34 48.93 -7.56
CA ALA A 271 48.18 50.36 -7.80
C ALA A 271 48.96 51.23 -6.78
N LYS A 272 49.02 50.83 -5.50
CA LYS A 272 49.85 51.51 -4.51
C LYS A 272 51.35 51.35 -4.80
N GLU A 273 51.77 50.16 -5.22
CA GLU A 273 53.16 49.90 -5.64
C GLU A 273 53.53 50.75 -6.87
N ALA A 274 52.63 50.87 -7.86
CA ALA A 274 52.82 51.73 -9.03
C ALA A 274 52.83 53.23 -8.70
N GLY A 275 51.97 53.70 -7.79
CA GLY A 275 51.94 55.11 -7.35
C GLY A 275 53.17 55.51 -6.53
N SER A 276 53.67 54.62 -5.66
CA SER A 276 54.91 54.86 -4.91
C SER A 276 56.17 54.89 -5.78
N GLY A 277 56.11 54.24 -6.96
CA GLY A 277 57.19 54.26 -7.95
C GLY A 277 57.27 55.57 -8.74
N ASP A 278 56.17 56.33 -8.83
CA ASP A 278 56.11 57.61 -9.54
C ASP A 278 56.48 58.79 -8.62
N GLU A 279 56.09 58.74 -7.33
CA GLU A 279 56.60 59.68 -6.31
C GLU A 279 58.13 59.54 -6.12
N ARG A 280 58.67 58.31 -6.12
CA ARG A 280 60.11 58.10 -5.97
C ARG A 280 60.91 58.53 -7.21
N LYS A 281 60.32 58.44 -8.40
CA LYS A 281 60.90 58.96 -9.65
C LYS A 281 60.76 60.48 -9.81
N ASN A 282 59.72 61.10 -9.26
CA ASN A 282 59.59 62.56 -9.23
C ASN A 282 60.51 63.19 -8.19
N ILE A 283 60.74 62.55 -7.04
CA ILE A 283 61.72 63.01 -6.04
C ILE A 283 63.16 62.89 -6.60
N GLU A 284 63.50 61.81 -7.32
CA GLU A 284 64.79 61.69 -8.02
C GLU A 284 64.94 62.64 -9.24
N ARG A 285 63.84 63.15 -9.81
CA ARG A 285 63.88 64.17 -10.89
C ARG A 285 63.97 65.61 -10.38
N GLU A 286 63.48 65.89 -9.18
CA GLU A 286 63.62 67.21 -8.54
C GLU A 286 65.00 67.40 -7.86
N GLU A 287 65.66 66.32 -7.40
CA GLU A 287 67.06 66.39 -6.89
C GLU A 287 68.15 66.52 -7.98
N HIS A 288 67.78 66.62 -9.27
CA HIS A 288 68.72 66.86 -10.38
C HIS A 288 68.51 68.19 -11.11
N LYS A 289 67.80 69.14 -10.49
CA LYS A 289 67.77 70.54 -10.95
C LYS A 289 68.21 71.48 -9.84
N GLU A 290 69.52 71.69 -9.75
CA GLU A 290 70.11 72.93 -9.23
C GLU A 290 71.31 73.33 -10.12
N PRO A 291 71.74 74.61 -10.09
CA PRO A 291 71.72 75.50 -11.24
C PRO A 291 73.09 75.62 -11.93
N LEU A 292 73.08 75.97 -13.22
CA LEU A 292 74.26 76.46 -13.94
C LEU A 292 74.09 77.97 -14.16
N GLU A 293 74.97 78.70 -13.46
CA GLU A 293 75.57 80.03 -13.72
C GLU A 293 74.71 81.17 -14.29
#